data_AF-A0A8T6WEK9-F1
#
_entry.id   AF-A0A8T6WEK9-F1
#
_cell.length_a   1.000
_cell.length_b   1.000
_cell.length_c   1.000
_cell.angle_alpha   90.00
_cell.angle_beta   90.00
_cell.angle_gamma   90.00
#
_symmetry.space_group_name_H-M   'P 1'
#
loop_
_entity.id
_entity.type
_entity.pdbx_description
1 polymer ?
#
loop_
_entity_poly.entity_id
_entity_poly.type
_entity_poly.pdbx_seq_one_letter_code
_entity_poly.pdbx_strand_id
1 'polypeptide(L)' 'MPPLDSRSSFEGFQDVVAHLRAPEGCPWDREQTHRSLRPFLLEETYEVLSALDEEDQDALSEELGDLLLQIILHAQI' A
#
# COMPACT_ATOMS: atom_id res chain seq x y z
N MET A 1 19.87 4.81 3.66
CA MET A 1 19.03 3.99 4.53
C MET A 1 19.78 2.71 4.87
N PRO A 2 19.87 2.32 6.15
CA PRO A 2 20.35 0.98 6.51
C PRO A 2 19.34 -0.09 6.02
N PRO A 3 19.76 -1.36 5.87
CA PRO A 3 18.84 -2.45 5.54
C PRO A 3 17.80 -2.60 6.66
N LEU A 4 16.53 -2.75 6.26
CA LEU A 4 15.42 -2.99 7.17
C LEU A 4 15.42 -4.45 7.66
N ASP A 5 14.86 -4.71 8.84
CA ASP A 5 14.59 -6.08 9.31
C ASP A 5 13.75 -6.83 8.28
N SER A 6 13.84 -8.16 8.23
CA SER A 6 13.11 -8.96 7.24
C SER A 6 11.59 -8.68 7.27
N ARG A 7 11.02 -8.38 8.44
CA ARG A 7 9.60 -8.01 8.58
C ARG A 7 9.25 -6.64 8.02
N SER A 8 10.21 -5.73 7.95
CA SER A 8 10.03 -4.38 7.40
C SER A 8 10.66 -4.25 6.01
N SER A 9 11.18 -5.34 5.46
CA SER A 9 11.70 -5.39 4.09
C SER A 9 10.55 -5.28 3.09
N PHE A 10 10.87 -4.85 1.88
CA PHE A 10 9.90 -4.78 0.80
C PHE A 10 9.39 -6.18 0.44
N GLU A 11 10.26 -7.18 0.43
CA GLU A 11 9.89 -8.57 0.20
C GLU A 11 8.91 -9.08 1.28
N GLY A 12 9.18 -8.76 2.55
CA GLY A 12 8.28 -9.09 3.65
C GLY A 12 6.92 -8.43 3.52
N PHE A 13 6.87 -7.19 3.03
CA PHE A 13 5.62 -6.50 2.72
C PHE A 13 4.85 -7.19 1.58
N GLN A 14 5.53 -7.56 0.50
CA GLN A 14 4.93 -8.33 -0.60
C GLN A 14 4.37 -9.66 -0.12
N ASP A 15 5.07 -10.38 0.76
CA ASP A 15 4.62 -11.65 1.34
C ASP A 15 3.33 -11.46 2.16
N VAL A 16 3.23 -10.37 2.92
CA VAL A 16 2.01 -10.03 3.69
C VAL A 16 0.83 -9.79 2.74
N VAL A 17 1.00 -8.97 1.70
CA VAL A 17 -0.09 -8.70 0.73
C VAL A 17 -0.49 -9.99 -0.02
N ALA A 18 0.50 -10.81 -0.38
CA ALA A 18 0.26 -12.11 -1.02
C ALA A 18 -0.58 -13.03 -0.12
N HIS A 19 -0.25 -13.09 1.17
CA HIS A 19 -1.00 -13.87 2.16
C HIS A 19 -2.43 -13.34 2.35
N LEU A 20 -2.61 -12.02 2.43
CA LEU A 20 -3.95 -11.41 2.57
C LEU A 20 -4.85 -11.71 1.38
N ARG A 21 -4.31 -11.83 0.17
CA ARG A 21 -5.07 -12.15 -1.06
C ARG A 21 -5.18 -13.65 -1.35
N ALA A 22 -4.56 -14.52 -0.54
CA ALA A 22 -4.65 -15.97 -0.70
C ALA A 22 -6.09 -16.49 -0.53
N PRO A 23 -6.42 -17.72 -0.97
CA PRO A 23 -7.77 -18.29 -0.80
C PRO A 23 -8.29 -18.25 0.63
N GLU A 24 -7.41 -18.45 1.61
CA GLU A 24 -7.66 -18.38 3.05
C GLU A 24 -7.45 -17.00 3.68
N GLY A 25 -7.06 -16.01 2.88
CA GLY A 25 -6.78 -14.64 3.30
C GLY A 25 -8.05 -13.79 3.51
N CYS A 26 -7.83 -12.48 3.61
CA CYS A 26 -8.88 -11.49 3.80
C CYS A 26 -9.86 -11.49 2.60
N PRO A 27 -11.18 -11.64 2.84
CA PRO A 27 -12.16 -11.63 1.76
C PRO A 27 -12.17 -10.33 0.96
N TRP A 28 -12.02 -9.19 1.63
CA TRP A 28 -12.02 -7.88 0.97
C TRP A 28 -10.85 -7.75 0.01
N ASP A 29 -9.63 -8.09 0.45
CA ASP A 29 -8.42 -8.02 -0.38
C ASP A 29 -8.56 -8.92 -1.61
N ARG A 30 -8.99 -10.17 -1.41
CA ARG A 30 -9.15 -11.15 -2.49
C ARG A 30 -10.15 -10.71 -3.57
N GLU A 31 -11.22 -10.01 -3.19
CA GLU A 31 -12.27 -9.57 -4.11
C GLU A 31 -11.89 -8.31 -4.92
N GLN A 32 -10.78 -7.66 -4.60
CA GLN A 32 -10.35 -6.45 -5.30
C GLN A 32 -9.92 -6.71 -6.75
N THR A 33 -10.29 -5.76 -7.61
CA THR A 33 -9.90 -5.66 -9.02
C THR A 33 -9.28 -4.29 -9.27
N HIS A 34 -8.57 -4.09 -10.38
CA HIS A 34 -8.06 -2.75 -10.72
C HIS A 34 -9.16 -1.67 -10.76
N ARG A 35 -10.42 -2.05 -11.06
CA ARG A 35 -11.54 -1.12 -11.09
C ARG A 35 -12.02 -0.73 -9.70
N SER A 36 -12.03 -1.67 -8.74
CA SER A 36 -12.45 -1.38 -7.37
C SER A 36 -11.38 -0.63 -6.58
N LEU A 37 -10.10 -0.82 -6.94
CA LEU A 37 -8.96 -0.14 -6.29
C LEU A 37 -8.71 1.30 -6.79
N ARG A 38 -9.19 1.62 -8.00
CA ARG A 38 -9.00 2.94 -8.62
C ARG A 38 -9.33 4.16 -7.74
N PRO A 39 -10.45 4.21 -6.99
CA PRO A 39 -10.74 5.35 -6.13
C PRO A 39 -9.73 5.48 -4.99
N PHE A 40 -9.34 4.38 -4.35
CA PHE A 40 -8.35 4.40 -3.26
C PHE A 40 -6.98 4.87 -3.76
N LEU A 41 -6.50 4.35 -4.90
CA LEU A 41 -5.25 4.84 -5.49
C LEU A 41 -5.27 6.36 -5.74
N LEU A 42 -6.41 6.91 -6.15
CA LEU A 42 -6.55 8.35 -6.35
C LEU A 42 -6.52 9.12 -5.02
N GLU A 43 -7.23 8.62 -4.01
CA GLU A 43 -7.28 9.16 -2.65
C GLU A 43 -5.89 9.24 -2.03
N GLU A 44 -5.17 8.11 -1.93
CA GLU A 44 -3.80 8.06 -1.37
C GLU A 44 -2.84 8.99 -2.14
N THR A 45 -3.02 9.11 -3.47
CA THR A 45 -2.20 10.03 -4.27
C THR A 45 -2.44 11.48 -3.86
N TYR A 46 -3.70 11.86 -3.59
CA TYR A 46 -4.01 13.21 -3.12
C TYR A 46 -3.56 13.44 -1.68
N GLU A 47 -3.63 12.43 -0.81
CA GLU A 47 -3.16 12.54 0.57
C GLU A 47 -1.64 12.71 0.63
N VAL A 48 -0.87 11.96 -0.17
CA VAL A 48 0.57 12.19 -0.35
C VAL A 48 0.86 13.62 -0.81
N LEU A 49 0.10 14.15 -1.77
CA LEU A 49 0.28 15.53 -2.24
C LEU A 49 -0.07 16.56 -1.15
N SER A 50 -1.12 16.33 -0.35
CA SER A 50 -1.47 17.20 0.77
C SER A 50 -0.37 17.21 1.83
N ALA A 51 0.17 16.05 2.19
CA ALA A 51 1.26 15.94 3.16
C ALA A 51 2.53 16.66 2.68
N LEU A 52 2.82 16.61 1.36
CA LEU A 52 3.90 17.39 0.75
C LEU A 52 3.66 18.90 0.84
N ASP A 53 2.45 19.35 0.51
CA ASP A 53 2.07 20.78 0.55
C ASP A 53 2.07 21.34 1.99
N GLU A 54 1.75 20.50 2.97
CA GLU A 54 1.74 20.85 4.40
C GLU A 54 3.12 20.74 5.07
N GLU A 55 4.13 20.23 4.35
CA GLU A 55 5.46 19.91 4.86
C GLU A 55 5.46 18.96 6.07
N ASP A 56 4.41 18.14 6.24
CA ASP A 56 4.26 17.19 7.33
C ASP A 56 4.96 15.87 6.99
N GLN A 57 6.11 15.63 7.62
CA GLN A 57 6.93 14.45 7.36
C GLN A 57 6.34 13.16 7.93
N ASP A 58 5.57 13.25 9.02
CA ASP A 58 4.98 12.07 9.64
C ASP A 58 3.80 11.60 8.78
N ALA A 59 2.92 12.52 8.38
CA ALA A 59 1.84 12.24 7.43
C ALA A 59 2.41 11.73 6.10
N LEU A 60 3.43 12.38 5.55
CA LEU A 60 4.03 11.94 4.28
C LEU A 60 4.52 10.50 4.33
N SER A 61 5.09 10.06 5.45
CA SER A 61 5.54 8.67 5.60
C SER A 61 4.38 7.68 5.68
N GLU A 62 3.25 8.07 6.27
CA GLU A 62 2.03 7.26 6.37
C GLU A 62 1.41 7.08 4.99
N GLU A 63 1.12 8.19 4.31
CA GLU A 63 0.45 8.17 3.00
C GLU A 63 1.29 7.51 1.90
N LEU A 64 2.63 7.64 1.96
CA LEU A 64 3.51 6.88 1.04
C LEU A 64 3.45 5.37 1.28
N GLY A 65 3.20 4.94 2.52
CA GLY A 65 2.98 3.55 2.87
C GLY A 65 1.68 3.01 2.27
N ASP A 66 0.60 3.79 2.38
CA ASP A 66 -0.71 3.40 1.86
C ASP A 66 -0.73 3.45 0.33
N LEU A 67 -0.09 4.45 -0.29
CA LEU A 67 0.12 4.47 -1.74
C LEU A 67 0.94 3.25 -2.22
N LEU A 68 1.96 2.84 -1.46
CA LEU A 68 2.73 1.63 -1.77
C LEU A 68 1.87 0.37 -1.68
N LEU A 69 0.98 0.27 -0.69
CA LEU A 69 0.01 -0.83 -0.59
C LEU A 69 -0.87 -0.88 -1.84
N GLN A 70 -1.41 0.26 -2.30
CA GLN A 70 -2.21 0.30 -3.52
C GLN A 70 -1.43 -0.18 -4.75
N ILE A 71 -0.16 0.23 -4.90
CA ILE A 71 0.71 -0.22 -6.00
C ILE A 71 0.89 -1.74 -5.98
N ILE A 72 1.14 -2.34 -4.82
CA ILE A 72 1.33 -3.79 -4.69
C ILE A 72 0.03 -4.56 -4.93
N LEU A 73 -1.10 -4.08 -4.40
CA LEU A 73 -2.41 -4.67 -4.69
C LEU A 73 -2.71 -4.68 -6.19
N HIS A 74 -2.40 -3.59 -6.89
CA HIS A 74 -2.50 -3.53 -8.35
C HIS A 74 -1.52 -4.46 -9.06
N ALA A 75 -0.28 -4.59 -8.59
CA ALA A 75 0.71 -5.46 -9.22
C ALA A 75 0.40 -6.96 -9.09
N GLN A 76 -0.38 -7.35 -8.09
CA GLN A 76 -0.73 -8.75 -7.83
C GLN A 76 -1.98 -9.25 -8.59
N ILE A 77 -2.86 -8.34 -9.06
CA ILE A 77 -4.09 -8.66 -9.81
C ILE A 77 -3.77 -9.03 -11.25
#